data_AF-A0A963A140-F1
#
_entry.id   AF-A0A963A140-F1
#
_cell.length_a   1.000
_cell.length_b   1.000
_cell.length_c   1.000
_cell.angle_alpha   90.00
_cell.angle_beta   90.00
_cell.angle_gamma   90.00
#
_symmetry.space_group_name_H-M   'P 1'
#
loop_
_entity.id
_entity.type
_entity.pdbx_description
1 polymer ?
#
loop_
_entity_poly.entity_id
_entity_poly.type
_entity_poly.pdbx_seq_one_letter_code
_entity_poly.pdbx_strand_id
1 'polypeptide(L)'
;MKKRILIVDDHKIVREGLRSLIEDDGSYEVVGEAANGREALKLVRQLLPDLVIMDVAMNEMNGIDATRQLTRVAPDVRVLALSMHSDSRYVKQMLEAGAMGYLVKENAFEEIAAALRSVLAGRLYVSPQASGAILQDIVHGQVMEGDAVSPLTTREKETLQLIAEGHSTAEIAERLFVSVKTVETHRKKVMDKLELRSVAELTKYAIREGITSVDK
;
A
#
# COMPACT_ATOMS: atom_id res chain seq x y z
N MET A 1 -7.42 23.99 14.63
CA MET A 1 -8.26 23.17 13.72
C MET A 1 -7.83 21.73 13.88
N LYS A 2 -8.79 20.79 13.88
CA LYS A 2 -8.48 19.36 13.92
C LYS A 2 -7.76 18.95 12.64
N LYS A 3 -6.84 17.99 12.76
CA LYS A 3 -6.14 17.40 11.62
C LYS A 3 -7.00 16.31 11.00
N ARG A 4 -7.11 16.34 9.68
CA ARG A 4 -8.10 15.58 8.90
C ARG A 4 -7.46 14.29 8.39
N ILE A 5 -7.99 13.16 8.83
CA ILE A 5 -7.42 11.84 8.58
C ILE A 5 -8.36 11.03 7.67
N LEU A 6 -7.80 10.38 6.66
CA LEU A 6 -8.50 9.37 5.85
C LEU A 6 -7.93 7.99 6.21
N ILE A 7 -8.80 7.02 6.49
CA ILE A 7 -8.38 5.64 6.78
C ILE A 7 -8.66 4.77 5.56
N VAL A 8 -7.67 4.00 5.13
CA VAL A 8 -7.78 3.10 3.98
C VAL A 8 -7.33 1.71 4.41
N ASP A 9 -8.27 0.77 4.47
CA ASP A 9 -8.03 -0.63 4.86
C ASP A 9 -9.19 -1.48 4.36
N ASP A 10 -8.94 -2.66 3.80
CA ASP A 10 -10.02 -3.56 3.34
C ASP A 10 -10.76 -4.25 4.51
N HIS A 11 -10.22 -4.20 5.73
CA HIS A 11 -10.83 -4.75 6.93
C HIS A 11 -11.66 -3.72 7.70
N LYS A 12 -12.99 -3.87 7.66
CA LYS A 12 -13.93 -2.96 8.33
C LYS A 12 -13.66 -2.80 9.83
N ILE A 13 -13.35 -3.89 10.54
CA ILE A 13 -13.07 -3.86 11.98
C ILE A 13 -11.84 -3.02 12.33
N VAL A 14 -10.81 -3.03 11.46
CA VAL A 14 -9.61 -2.23 11.64
C VAL A 14 -9.94 -0.75 11.49
N ARG A 15 -10.75 -0.37 10.48
CA ARG A 15 -11.17 1.03 10.29
C ARG A 15 -11.97 1.56 11.47
N GLU A 16 -12.91 0.78 11.98
CA GLU A 16 -13.72 1.17 13.15
C GLU A 16 -12.84 1.35 14.41
N GLY A 17 -11.91 0.42 14.66
CA GLY A 17 -10.98 0.51 15.78
C GLY A 17 -10.05 1.72 15.69
N LEU A 18 -9.46 1.96 14.52
CA LEU A 18 -8.60 3.11 14.28
C LEU A 18 -9.37 4.43 14.41
N ARG A 19 -10.59 4.53 13.87
CA ARG A 19 -11.42 5.72 14.02
C ARG A 19 -11.64 6.05 15.49
N SER A 20 -12.07 5.07 16.28
CA SER A 20 -12.32 5.23 17.71
C SER A 20 -11.08 5.78 18.43
N LEU A 21 -9.90 5.25 18.12
CA LEU A 21 -8.66 5.66 18.75
C LEU A 21 -8.17 7.05 18.29
N ILE A 22 -8.32 7.37 17.01
CA ILE A 22 -7.86 8.64 16.43
C ILE A 22 -8.70 9.81 16.93
N GLU A 23 -10.01 9.61 17.10
CA GLU A 23 -10.93 10.69 17.49
C GLU A 23 -10.99 10.91 19.01
N ASP A 24 -10.43 10.00 19.83
CA ASP A 24 -10.51 10.00 21.30
C ASP A 24 -9.98 11.28 21.96
N ASP A 25 -8.79 11.75 21.56
CA ASP A 25 -8.16 12.94 22.16
C ASP A 25 -8.67 14.28 21.58
N GLY A 26 -9.52 14.23 20.55
CA GLY A 26 -10.12 15.39 19.89
C GLY A 26 -9.18 16.23 19.00
N SER A 27 -7.91 15.86 18.86
CA SER A 27 -6.92 16.55 18.00
C SER A 27 -7.10 16.24 16.51
N TYR A 28 -7.70 15.08 16.22
CA TYR A 28 -7.90 14.55 14.88
C TYR A 28 -9.38 14.34 14.58
N GLU A 29 -9.71 14.28 13.30
CA GLU A 29 -11.03 13.94 12.78
C GLU A 29 -10.88 12.98 11.60
N VAL A 30 -11.61 11.88 11.60
CA VAL A 30 -11.62 10.94 10.48
C VAL A 30 -12.68 11.36 9.47
N VAL A 31 -12.23 12.02 8.40
CA VAL A 31 -13.08 12.66 7.39
C VAL A 31 -13.63 11.69 6.35
N GLY A 32 -13.12 10.46 6.31
CA GLY A 32 -13.58 9.43 5.39
C GLY A 32 -12.88 8.10 5.62
N GLU A 33 -13.41 7.06 4.97
CA GLU A 33 -12.88 5.71 4.95
C GLU A 33 -12.93 5.15 3.53
N ALA A 34 -11.95 4.33 3.16
CA ALA A 34 -11.93 3.58 1.92
C ALA A 34 -11.52 2.12 2.16
N ALA A 35 -11.99 1.23 1.29
CA ALA A 35 -11.65 -0.20 1.33
C ALA A 35 -10.54 -0.60 0.36
N ASN A 36 -10.08 0.28 -0.52
CA ASN A 36 -8.97 0.02 -1.42
C ASN A 36 -8.29 1.30 -1.94
N GLY A 37 -7.15 1.12 -2.63
CA GLY A 37 -6.36 2.23 -3.18
C GLY A 37 -7.09 3.10 -4.20
N ARG A 38 -8.00 2.54 -5.02
CA ARG A 38 -8.75 3.32 -6.02
C ARG A 38 -9.76 4.25 -5.37
N GLU A 39 -10.49 3.75 -4.38
CA GLU A 39 -11.42 4.55 -3.59
C GLU A 39 -10.67 5.64 -2.82
N ALA A 40 -9.52 5.30 -2.22
CA ALA A 40 -8.67 6.27 -1.54
C ALA A 40 -8.27 7.45 -2.44
N LEU A 41 -7.82 7.19 -3.68
CA LEU A 41 -7.47 8.24 -4.63
C LEU A 41 -8.65 9.14 -5.04
N LYS A 42 -9.89 8.62 -5.02
CA LYS A 42 -11.10 9.44 -5.24
C LYS A 42 -11.37 10.32 -4.02
N LEU A 43 -11.35 9.73 -2.83
CA LEU A 43 -11.65 10.43 -1.58
C LEU A 43 -10.60 11.49 -1.23
N VAL A 44 -9.31 11.25 -1.49
CA VAL A 44 -8.26 12.26 -1.27
C VAL A 44 -8.53 13.55 -2.05
N ARG A 45 -9.04 13.45 -3.28
CA ARG A 45 -9.36 14.63 -4.11
C ARG A 45 -10.59 15.38 -3.62
N GLN A 46 -11.57 14.67 -3.07
CA GLN A 46 -12.83 15.25 -2.59
C GLN A 46 -12.69 15.82 -1.19
N LEU A 47 -12.00 15.09 -0.32
CA LEU A 47 -11.89 15.38 1.08
C LEU A 47 -10.65 16.19 1.40
N LEU A 48 -9.57 16.18 0.62
CA LEU A 48 -8.34 16.94 0.92
C LEU A 48 -7.81 16.69 2.36
N PRO A 49 -7.59 15.43 2.78
CA PRO A 49 -7.11 15.11 4.12
C PRO A 49 -5.69 15.65 4.35
N ASP A 50 -5.32 15.91 5.61
CA ASP A 50 -3.94 16.22 5.99
C ASP A 50 -3.05 14.96 5.92
N LEU A 51 -3.62 13.80 6.27
CA LEU A 51 -2.93 12.52 6.32
C LEU A 51 -3.84 11.36 5.91
N VAL A 52 -3.26 10.38 5.22
CA VAL A 52 -3.89 9.10 4.90
C VAL A 52 -3.18 7.98 5.67
N ILE A 53 -3.95 7.21 6.44
CA ILE A 53 -3.50 5.92 6.95
C ILE A 53 -3.82 4.90 5.86
N MET A 54 -2.79 4.28 5.31
CA MET A 54 -2.87 3.43 4.12
C MET A 54 -2.46 2.01 4.46
N ASP A 55 -3.39 1.07 4.37
CA ASP A 55 -3.06 -0.35 4.40
C ASP A 55 -2.18 -0.74 3.20
N VAL A 56 -1.16 -1.55 3.43
CA VAL A 56 -0.23 -1.98 2.39
C VAL A 56 -0.86 -3.01 1.47
N ALA A 57 -1.57 -3.99 2.03
CA ALA A 57 -2.08 -5.13 1.29
C ALA A 57 -3.61 -5.03 1.13
N MET A 58 -4.07 -4.50 -0.01
CA MET A 58 -5.50 -4.35 -0.31
C MET A 58 -5.84 -4.88 -1.71
N ASN A 59 -7.06 -5.38 -1.88
CA ASN A 59 -7.56 -5.85 -3.18
C ASN A 59 -7.75 -4.68 -4.16
N GLU A 60 -7.86 -4.98 -5.46
CA GLU A 60 -8.04 -4.03 -6.59
C GLU A 60 -6.87 -3.08 -6.89
N MET A 61 -6.32 -2.45 -5.85
CA MET A 61 -5.13 -1.61 -5.87
C MET A 61 -4.51 -1.62 -4.48
N ASN A 62 -3.32 -2.21 -4.37
CA ASN A 62 -2.54 -2.24 -3.13
C ASN A 62 -2.12 -0.83 -2.66
N GLY A 63 -1.70 -0.73 -1.40
CA GLY A 63 -1.32 0.52 -0.76
C GLY A 63 -0.05 1.16 -1.32
N ILE A 64 0.88 0.36 -1.83
CA ILE A 64 2.16 0.85 -2.40
C ILE A 64 1.89 1.64 -3.68
N ASP A 65 1.12 1.06 -4.59
CA ASP A 65 0.73 1.70 -5.85
C ASP A 65 -0.21 2.89 -5.61
N ALA A 66 -1.14 2.77 -4.65
CA ALA A 66 -2.00 3.86 -4.23
C ALA A 66 -1.19 5.05 -3.69
N THR A 67 -0.23 4.79 -2.81
CA THR A 67 0.68 5.81 -2.24
C THR A 67 1.49 6.49 -3.33
N ARG A 68 2.09 5.72 -4.25
CA ARG A 68 2.89 6.26 -5.36
C ARG A 68 2.07 7.16 -6.29
N GLN A 69 0.79 6.85 -6.49
CA GLN A 69 -0.11 7.70 -7.27
C GLN A 69 -0.54 8.94 -6.48
N LEU A 70 -0.87 8.76 -5.20
CA LEU A 70 -1.30 9.82 -4.29
C LEU A 70 -0.23 10.90 -4.16
N THR A 71 1.02 10.52 -3.88
CA THR A 71 2.13 11.46 -3.68
C THR A 71 2.44 12.30 -4.92
N ARG A 72 2.12 11.81 -6.11
CA ARG A 72 2.24 12.56 -7.38
C ARG A 72 1.12 13.58 -7.58
N VAL A 73 -0.11 13.25 -7.17
CA VAL A 73 -1.30 14.09 -7.44
C VAL A 73 -1.67 15.01 -6.28
N ALA A 74 -1.19 14.70 -5.08
CA ALA A 74 -1.47 15.42 -3.84
C ALA A 74 -0.23 15.40 -2.93
N PRO A 75 0.87 16.09 -3.30
CA PRO A 75 2.16 16.03 -2.59
C PRO A 75 2.11 16.57 -1.16
N ASP A 76 1.11 17.40 -0.84
CA ASP A 76 0.93 17.94 0.52
C ASP A 76 0.28 16.95 1.49
N VAL A 77 -0.34 15.89 0.98
CA VAL A 77 -0.99 14.87 1.79
C VAL A 77 0.05 13.89 2.31
N ARG A 78 0.11 13.71 3.62
CA ARG A 78 1.04 12.76 4.25
C ARG A 78 0.48 11.35 4.20
N VAL A 79 1.33 10.35 4.03
CA VAL A 79 0.91 8.93 4.07
C VAL A 79 1.62 8.21 5.21
N LEU A 80 0.83 7.56 6.06
CA LEU A 80 1.27 6.64 7.10
C LEU A 80 0.86 5.23 6.70
N ALA A 81 1.84 4.39 6.37
CA ALA A 81 1.59 3.00 6.04
C ALA A 81 1.16 2.21 7.27
N LEU A 82 0.23 1.29 7.08
CA LEU A 82 -0.22 0.33 8.07
C LEU A 82 -0.15 -1.07 7.45
N SER A 83 0.47 -2.05 8.09
CA SER A 83 0.71 -3.35 7.45
C SER A 83 0.69 -4.51 8.43
N MET A 84 0.21 -5.67 7.99
CA MET A 84 0.41 -6.93 8.74
C MET A 84 1.88 -7.39 8.74
N HIS A 85 2.69 -6.87 7.82
CA HIS A 85 4.06 -7.33 7.60
C HIS A 85 5.08 -6.33 8.16
N SER A 86 6.08 -6.84 8.86
CA SER A 86 7.26 -6.10 9.30
C SER A 86 8.47 -6.30 8.38
N ASP A 87 8.34 -7.13 7.33
CA ASP A 87 9.43 -7.41 6.40
C ASP A 87 9.97 -6.15 5.73
N SER A 88 11.30 -6.06 5.65
CA SER A 88 12.02 -4.87 5.17
C SER A 88 11.60 -4.44 3.76
N ARG A 89 11.20 -5.38 2.89
CA ARG A 89 10.74 -5.09 1.52
C ARG A 89 9.50 -4.21 1.49
N TYR A 90 8.47 -4.53 2.28
CA TYR A 90 7.24 -3.73 2.33
C TYR A 90 7.53 -2.33 2.87
N VAL A 91 8.39 -2.24 3.89
CA VAL A 91 8.78 -0.95 4.46
C VAL A 91 9.51 -0.10 3.43
N LYS A 92 10.54 -0.66 2.77
CA LYS A 92 11.30 0.03 1.71
C LYS A 92 10.38 0.49 0.58
N GLN A 93 9.55 -0.38 0.03
CA GLN A 93 8.65 -0.03 -1.08
C GLN A 93 7.64 1.06 -0.72
N MET A 94 7.11 1.07 0.50
CA MET A 94 6.21 2.15 0.95
C MET A 94 6.95 3.48 1.09
N LEU A 95 8.15 3.48 1.69
CA LEU A 95 8.95 4.68 1.82
C LEU A 95 9.36 5.24 0.45
N GLU A 96 9.76 4.38 -0.49
CA GLU A 96 10.06 4.76 -1.89
C GLU A 96 8.83 5.26 -2.65
N ALA A 97 7.64 4.75 -2.32
CA ALA A 97 6.38 5.28 -2.87
C ALA A 97 6.05 6.68 -2.32
N GLY A 98 6.76 7.13 -1.28
CA GLY A 98 6.62 8.45 -0.65
C GLY A 98 5.84 8.44 0.67
N ALA A 99 5.65 7.28 1.30
CA ALA A 99 5.13 7.24 2.66
C ALA A 99 6.10 7.93 3.64
N MET A 100 5.54 8.68 4.58
CA MET A 100 6.28 9.36 5.65
C MET A 100 6.19 8.64 6.99
N GLY A 101 5.49 7.50 7.03
CA GLY A 101 5.69 6.57 8.12
C GLY A 101 5.20 5.16 7.83
N TYR A 102 5.52 4.25 8.73
CA TYR A 102 5.16 2.84 8.66
C TYR A 102 4.88 2.27 10.06
N LEU A 103 3.72 1.64 10.22
CA LEU A 103 3.30 0.91 11.40
C LEU A 103 2.94 -0.53 11.06
N VAL A 104 3.24 -1.43 11.99
CA VAL A 104 2.75 -2.80 11.95
C VAL A 104 1.38 -2.83 12.65
N LYS A 105 0.37 -3.47 12.02
CA LYS A 105 -1.02 -3.52 12.50
C LYS A 105 -1.13 -4.06 13.92
N GLU A 106 -0.31 -5.04 14.28
CA GLU A 106 -0.30 -5.69 15.60
C GLU A 106 -0.13 -4.70 16.76
N ASN A 107 0.71 -3.66 16.60
CA ASN A 107 0.99 -2.65 17.63
C ASN A 107 0.43 -1.26 17.27
N ALA A 108 -0.36 -1.15 16.21
CA ALA A 108 -0.82 0.13 15.71
C ALA A 108 -1.58 0.94 16.77
N PHE A 109 -2.39 0.30 17.62
CA PHE A 109 -3.15 0.98 18.66
C PHE A 109 -2.27 1.68 19.71
N GLU A 110 -1.07 1.17 19.98
CA GLU A 110 -0.16 1.75 20.97
C GLU A 110 0.68 2.88 20.35
N GLU A 111 0.99 2.77 19.05
CA GLU A 111 1.94 3.65 18.37
C GLU A 111 1.30 4.76 17.53
N ILE A 112 0.04 4.62 17.12
CA ILE A 112 -0.60 5.51 16.13
C ILE A 112 -0.59 6.97 16.57
N ALA A 113 -0.80 7.28 17.85
CA ALA A 113 -0.78 8.65 18.34
C ALA A 113 0.62 9.29 18.18
N ALA A 114 1.69 8.54 18.43
CA ALA A 114 3.05 9.02 18.22
C ALA A 114 3.39 9.16 16.73
N ALA A 115 2.95 8.19 15.92
CA ALA A 115 3.14 8.21 14.47
C ALA A 115 2.45 9.42 13.83
N LEU A 116 1.16 9.65 14.13
CA LEU A 116 0.40 10.79 13.63
C LEU A 116 1.09 12.11 13.95
N ARG A 117 1.49 12.32 15.21
CA ARG A 117 2.21 13.54 15.63
C ARG A 117 3.51 13.73 14.86
N SER A 118 4.28 12.67 14.64
CA SER A 118 5.56 12.75 13.93
C SER A 118 5.38 13.06 12.44
N VAL A 119 4.50 12.31 11.78
CA VAL A 119 4.25 12.42 10.33
C VAL A 119 3.62 13.77 9.98
N LEU A 120 2.64 14.23 10.76
CA LEU A 120 2.02 15.54 10.56
C LEU A 120 2.98 16.71 10.82
N ALA A 121 4.02 16.49 11.63
CA ALA A 121 5.11 17.45 11.82
C ALA A 121 6.20 17.35 10.74
N GLY A 122 5.98 16.56 9.67
CA GLY A 122 6.91 16.41 8.56
C GLY A 122 8.13 15.54 8.87
N ARG A 123 8.06 14.69 9.91
CA ARG A 123 9.14 13.77 10.27
C ARG A 123 8.78 12.34 9.89
N LEU A 124 9.80 11.59 9.46
CA LEU A 124 9.68 10.15 9.21
C LEU A 124 9.35 9.42 10.53
N TYR A 125 8.43 8.46 10.50
CA TYR A 125 8.17 7.56 11.62
C TYR A 125 8.13 6.11 11.15
N VAL A 126 8.97 5.26 11.69
CA VAL A 126 8.93 3.80 11.44
C VAL A 126 8.83 3.11 12.79
N SER A 127 7.85 2.23 12.97
CA SER A 127 7.68 1.50 14.23
C SER A 127 8.94 0.72 14.60
N PRO A 128 9.22 0.51 15.90
CA PRO A 128 10.38 -0.27 16.33
C PRO A 128 10.45 -1.65 15.64
N GLN A 129 9.31 -2.35 15.54
CA GLN A 129 9.22 -3.66 14.90
C GLN A 129 9.61 -3.62 13.41
N ALA A 130 9.14 -2.63 12.64
CA ALA A 130 9.49 -2.48 11.23
C ALA A 130 10.94 -1.98 11.05
N SER A 131 11.42 -1.11 11.93
CA SER A 131 12.78 -0.57 11.86
C SER A 131 13.86 -1.64 12.09
N GLY A 132 13.59 -2.63 12.95
CA GLY A 132 14.50 -3.74 13.21
C GLY A 132 14.81 -4.56 11.96
N ALA A 133 13.81 -4.84 11.12
CA ALA A 133 14.00 -5.57 9.86
C ALA A 133 14.90 -4.82 8.87
N ILE A 134 14.72 -3.50 8.76
CA ILE A 134 15.58 -2.67 7.90
C ILE A 134 17.02 -2.64 8.42
N LEU A 135 17.20 -2.50 9.73
CA LEU A 135 18.53 -2.48 10.35
C LEU A 135 19.26 -3.81 10.16
N GLN A 136 18.54 -4.94 10.22
CA GLN A 136 19.12 -6.25 9.94
C GLN A 136 19.65 -6.34 8.50
N ASP A 137 18.90 -5.88 7.50
CA ASP A 137 19.38 -5.85 6.11
C ASP A 137 20.67 -5.05 5.95
N ILE A 138 20.74 -3.88 6.61
CA ILE A 138 21.90 -2.98 6.58
C ILE A 138 23.11 -3.66 7.24
N VAL A 139 22.93 -4.27 8.42
CA VAL A 139 24.01 -4.91 9.18
C VAL A 139 24.57 -6.14 8.46
N HIS A 140 23.72 -6.94 7.82
CA HIS A 140 24.15 -8.14 7.11
C HIS A 140 24.77 -7.85 5.74
N GLY A 141 24.95 -6.57 5.37
CA GLY A 141 25.47 -6.20 4.07
C GLY A 141 24.61 -6.70 2.92
N GLN A 142 23.34 -7.05 3.20
CA GLN A 142 22.35 -7.33 2.17
C GLN A 142 21.93 -6.01 1.55
N VAL A 143 22.86 -5.42 0.79
CA VAL A 143 22.48 -4.69 -0.41
C VAL A 143 21.86 -5.75 -1.29
N MET A 144 20.54 -5.93 -1.20
CA MET A 144 19.85 -6.61 -2.29
C MET A 144 20.27 -5.85 -3.54
N GLU A 145 20.95 -6.56 -4.44
CA GLU A 145 21.40 -6.05 -5.73
C GLU A 145 20.29 -5.19 -6.30
N GLY A 146 20.64 -3.93 -6.60
CA GLY A 146 19.73 -2.79 -6.58
C GLY A 146 18.35 -3.10 -7.13
N ASP A 147 17.33 -2.64 -6.40
CA ASP A 147 15.93 -2.66 -6.81
C ASP A 147 15.85 -2.21 -8.27
N ALA A 148 15.85 -3.19 -9.17
CA ALA A 148 15.54 -2.97 -10.55
C ALA A 148 14.10 -2.47 -10.50
N VAL A 149 13.93 -1.16 -10.70
CA VAL A 149 12.64 -0.50 -10.86
C VAL A 149 11.78 -1.49 -11.64
N SER A 150 10.78 -2.06 -10.95
CA SER A 150 10.04 -3.21 -11.49
C SER A 150 9.73 -2.94 -12.97
N PRO A 151 10.06 -3.86 -13.89
CA PRO A 151 9.90 -3.61 -15.33
C PRO A 151 8.43 -3.41 -15.73
N LEU A 152 7.53 -3.65 -14.77
CA LEU A 152 6.10 -3.50 -14.89
C LEU A 152 5.66 -2.05 -14.63
N THR A 153 4.86 -1.55 -15.56
CA THR A 153 4.07 -0.34 -15.37
C THR A 153 3.02 -0.55 -14.27
N THR A 154 2.46 0.53 -13.73
CA THR A 154 1.39 0.45 -12.72
C THR A 154 0.20 -0.40 -13.18
N ARG A 155 -0.21 -0.31 -14.45
CA ARG A 155 -1.31 -1.13 -14.99
C ARG A 155 -0.95 -2.61 -15.14
N GLU A 156 0.29 -2.90 -15.47
CA GLU A 156 0.79 -4.27 -15.51
C GLU A 156 0.88 -4.87 -14.09
N LYS A 157 1.28 -4.08 -13.08
CA LYS A 157 1.24 -4.50 -11.67
C LYS A 157 -0.17 -4.75 -11.16
N GLU A 158 -1.12 -3.85 -11.42
CA GLU A 158 -2.52 -4.05 -11.07
C GLU A 158 -3.09 -5.33 -11.71
N THR A 159 -2.77 -5.58 -12.98
CA THR A 159 -3.19 -6.80 -13.69
C THR A 159 -2.55 -8.04 -13.05
N LEU A 160 -1.25 -7.99 -12.75
CA LEU A 160 -0.54 -9.08 -12.08
C LEU A 160 -1.10 -9.38 -10.69
N GLN A 161 -1.42 -8.34 -9.91
CA GLN A 161 -2.03 -8.49 -8.60
C GLN A 161 -3.33 -9.27 -8.69
N LEU A 162 -4.26 -8.85 -9.57
CA LEU A 162 -5.55 -9.51 -9.71
C LEU A 162 -5.43 -10.95 -10.26
N ILE A 163 -4.44 -11.23 -11.11
CA ILE A 163 -4.13 -12.60 -11.56
C ILE A 163 -3.66 -13.45 -10.37
N ALA A 164 -2.78 -12.91 -9.52
CA ALA A 164 -2.24 -13.60 -8.36
C ALA A 164 -3.34 -13.88 -7.31
N GLU A 165 -4.32 -12.99 -7.19
CA GLU A 165 -5.54 -13.12 -6.36
C GLU A 165 -6.59 -14.07 -6.98
N GLY A 166 -6.31 -14.67 -8.14
CA GLY A 166 -7.15 -15.72 -8.74
C GLY A 166 -8.30 -15.25 -9.62
N HIS A 167 -8.36 -13.96 -9.98
CA HIS A 167 -9.40 -13.44 -10.86
C HIS A 167 -9.24 -13.89 -12.31
N SER A 168 -10.37 -14.17 -12.98
CA SER A 168 -10.42 -14.46 -14.41
C SER A 168 -10.18 -13.20 -15.26
N THR A 169 -9.75 -13.37 -16.51
CA THR A 169 -9.53 -12.26 -17.44
C THR A 169 -10.78 -11.37 -17.61
N ALA A 170 -11.98 -11.95 -17.55
CA ALA A 170 -13.24 -11.22 -17.65
C ALA A 170 -13.49 -10.35 -16.41
N GLU A 171 -13.31 -10.90 -15.21
CA GLU A 171 -13.45 -10.15 -13.94
C GLU A 171 -12.43 -9.03 -13.84
N ILE A 172 -11.19 -9.27 -14.28
CA ILE A 172 -10.13 -8.24 -14.31
C ILE A 172 -10.52 -7.10 -15.25
N ALA A 173 -11.07 -7.41 -16.42
CA ALA A 173 -11.48 -6.42 -17.40
C ALA A 173 -12.57 -5.48 -16.83
N GLU A 174 -13.55 -6.07 -16.15
CA GLU A 174 -14.60 -5.33 -15.45
C GLU A 174 -14.03 -4.42 -14.36
N ARG A 175 -13.23 -4.96 -13.43
CA ARG A 175 -12.63 -4.20 -12.32
C ARG A 175 -11.71 -3.06 -12.76
N LEU A 176 -10.97 -3.26 -13.86
CA LEU A 176 -10.05 -2.27 -14.40
C LEU A 176 -10.72 -1.30 -15.39
N PHE A 177 -12.01 -1.50 -15.71
CA PHE A 177 -12.76 -0.74 -16.71
C PHE A 177 -12.09 -0.73 -18.09
N VAL A 178 -11.62 -1.89 -18.55
CA VAL A 178 -10.96 -2.09 -19.85
C VAL A 178 -11.54 -3.30 -20.59
N SER A 179 -11.14 -3.51 -21.86
CA SER A 179 -11.57 -4.70 -22.61
C SER A 179 -10.83 -5.97 -22.16
N VAL A 180 -11.46 -7.14 -22.31
CA VAL A 180 -10.81 -8.46 -22.09
C VAL A 180 -9.51 -8.57 -22.88
N LYS A 181 -9.51 -8.12 -24.14
CA LYS A 181 -8.32 -8.08 -25.02
C LYS A 181 -7.19 -7.21 -24.45
N THR A 182 -7.55 -6.11 -23.77
CA THR A 182 -6.58 -5.25 -23.08
C THR A 182 -5.91 -6.00 -21.93
N VAL A 183 -6.68 -6.75 -21.13
CA VAL A 183 -6.15 -7.58 -20.04
C VAL A 183 -5.24 -8.69 -20.57
N GLU A 184 -5.64 -9.39 -21.64
CA GLU A 184 -4.79 -10.40 -22.30
C GLU A 184 -3.47 -9.82 -22.77
N THR A 185 -3.51 -8.60 -23.33
CA THR A 185 -2.32 -7.88 -23.78
C THR A 185 -1.41 -7.53 -22.59
N HIS A 186 -1.96 -7.04 -21.48
CA HIS A 186 -1.18 -6.77 -20.27
C HIS A 186 -0.59 -8.04 -19.67
N ARG A 187 -1.37 -9.12 -19.56
CA ARG A 187 -0.91 -10.42 -19.08
C ARG A 187 0.26 -10.94 -19.92
N LYS A 188 0.16 -10.88 -21.25
CA LYS A 188 1.24 -11.28 -22.15
C LYS A 188 2.50 -10.44 -21.92
N LYS A 189 2.37 -9.11 -21.85
CA LYS A 189 3.50 -8.21 -21.58
C LYS A 189 4.17 -8.49 -20.23
N VAL A 190 3.38 -8.78 -19.19
CA VAL A 190 3.91 -9.15 -17.86
C VAL A 190 4.71 -10.44 -17.96
N MET A 191 4.16 -11.47 -18.59
CA MET A 191 4.83 -12.75 -18.79
C MET A 191 6.14 -12.60 -19.60
N ASP A 192 6.10 -11.83 -20.69
CA ASP A 192 7.26 -11.58 -21.54
C ASP A 192 8.35 -10.79 -20.80
N LYS A 193 7.97 -9.74 -20.05
CA LYS A 193 8.92 -8.89 -19.30
C LYS A 193 9.58 -9.61 -18.11
N LEU A 194 8.87 -10.54 -17.49
CA LEU A 194 9.36 -11.29 -16.33
C LEU A 194 9.94 -12.66 -16.72
N GLU A 195 9.86 -13.03 -18.00
CA GLU A 195 10.24 -14.34 -18.52
C GLU A 195 9.50 -15.51 -17.84
N LEU A 196 8.26 -15.28 -17.43
CA LEU A 196 7.42 -16.27 -16.72
C LEU A 196 6.40 -16.91 -17.66
N ARG A 197 6.15 -18.20 -17.47
CA ARG A 197 5.35 -19.03 -18.39
C ARG A 197 4.06 -19.56 -17.81
N SER A 198 3.84 -19.41 -16.50
CA SER A 198 2.63 -19.93 -15.84
C SER A 198 2.02 -18.95 -14.85
N VAL A 199 0.73 -19.10 -14.58
CA VAL A 199 0.03 -18.34 -13.52
C VAL A 199 0.66 -18.63 -12.16
N ALA A 200 1.07 -19.88 -11.90
CA ALA A 200 1.75 -20.24 -10.66
C ALA A 200 3.07 -19.49 -10.46
N GLU A 201 3.85 -19.30 -11.53
CA GLU A 201 5.06 -18.47 -11.49
C GLU A 201 4.74 -17.00 -11.25
N LEU A 202 3.70 -16.46 -11.91
CA LEU A 202 3.23 -15.09 -11.69
C LEU A 202 2.79 -14.86 -10.23
N THR A 203 2.06 -15.79 -9.64
CA THR A 203 1.63 -15.72 -8.23
C THR A 203 2.84 -15.74 -7.29
N LYS A 204 3.79 -16.67 -7.50
CA LYS A 204 5.02 -16.73 -6.70
C LYS A 204 5.83 -15.44 -6.80
N TYR A 205 5.94 -14.89 -8.00
CA TYR A 205 6.61 -13.61 -8.24
C TYR A 205 5.88 -12.48 -7.49
N ALA A 206 4.56 -12.37 -7.64
CA ALA A 206 3.77 -11.32 -7.00
C ALA A 206 3.92 -11.33 -5.47
N ILE A 207 3.94 -12.51 -4.84
CA ILE A 207 4.17 -12.65 -3.40
C ILE A 207 5.61 -12.25 -3.03
N ARG A 208 6.61 -12.74 -3.77
CA ARG A 208 8.01 -12.46 -3.48
C ARG A 208 8.33 -10.96 -3.55
N GLU A 209 7.76 -10.28 -4.55
CA GLU A 209 7.94 -8.85 -4.79
C GLU A 209 7.00 -7.96 -3.96
N GLY A 210 6.14 -8.54 -3.10
CA GLY A 210 5.23 -7.77 -2.25
C GLY A 210 4.08 -7.06 -2.99
N ILE A 211 3.72 -7.55 -4.18
CA ILE A 211 2.56 -7.06 -4.96
C ILE A 211 1.25 -7.56 -4.34
N THR A 212 1.28 -8.77 -3.77
CA THR A 212 0.20 -9.35 -2.96
C THR A 212 0.80 -10.15 -1.80
N SER A 213 -0.02 -10.55 -0.83
CA SER A 213 0.37 -11.40 0.30
C SER A 213 -0.28 -12.78 0.20
N VAL A 214 0.16 -13.71 1.07
CA VAL A 214 -0.40 -15.07 1.14
C VAL A 214 -1.79 -15.07 1.79
N ASP A 215 -2.12 -14.03 2.55
CA ASP A 215 -3.33 -13.94 3.37
C ASP A 215 -4.56 -13.42 2.60
N LYS A 216 -4.46 -13.30 1.28
CA LYS A 216 -5.49 -12.77 0.38
C LYS A 216 -6.15 -13.84 -0.46
#